data_AF-A0A3D8Y6D9-F1
#
_entry.id   AF-A0A3D8Y6D9-F1
#
_cell.length_a   1.000
_cell.length_b   1.000
_cell.length_c   1.000
_cell.angle_alpha   90.00
_cell.angle_beta   90.00
_cell.angle_gamma   90.00
#
_symmetry.space_group_name_H-M   'P 1'
#
loop_
_entity.id
_entity.type
_entity.pdbx_description
1 polymer ?
#
loop_
_entity_poly.entity_id
_entity_poly.type
_entity_poly.pdbx_seq_one_letter_code
_entity_poly.pdbx_strand_id
1 'polypeptide(L)'
;MFKSRRWLLTGVIMLGAIISKAQDGAAGISEADSQVRSYFEPGTNLMYAIGAVLGLVGAVKVFQKWNAGDQDTNKVAAAWFGSCIFLVVVATVLQSFFGV
;
A
#
# COMPACT_ATOMS: atom_id res chain seq x y z
N MET A 1 -24.78 43.09 36.32
CA MET A 1 -23.56 42.41 35.81
C MET A 1 -23.83 41.30 34.77
N PHE A 2 -24.95 40.58 34.78
CA PHE A 2 -25.19 39.45 33.85
C PHE A 2 -25.40 39.84 32.37
N LYS A 3 -25.96 41.03 32.08
CA LYS A 3 -26.24 41.46 30.69
C LYS A 3 -24.95 41.68 29.89
N SER A 4 -23.98 42.43 30.42
CA SER A 4 -22.68 42.71 29.78
C SER A 4 -21.86 41.43 29.51
N ARG A 5 -21.88 40.46 30.44
CA ARG A 5 -21.20 39.16 30.27
C ARG A 5 -21.77 38.31 29.12
N ARG A 6 -23.08 38.43 28.83
CA ARG A 6 -23.73 37.74 27.70
C ARG A 6 -23.32 38.31 26.35
N TRP A 7 -23.18 39.64 26.24
CA TRP A 7 -22.70 40.29 25.01
C TRP A 7 -21.26 39.91 24.67
N LEU A 8 -20.40 39.79 25.70
CA LEU A 8 -19.02 39.33 25.52
C LEU A 8 -18.97 37.88 25.01
N LEU A 9 -19.79 36.99 25.57
CA LEU A 9 -19.86 35.59 25.13
C LEU A 9 -20.36 35.46 23.68
N THR A 10 -21.38 36.22 23.30
CA THR A 10 -21.88 36.23 21.92
C THR A 10 -20.83 36.78 20.94
N GLY A 11 -20.07 37.80 21.34
CA GLY A 11 -18.96 38.35 20.54
C GLY A 11 -17.85 37.32 20.27
N VAL A 12 -17.47 36.54 21.29
CA VAL A 12 -16.47 35.47 21.16
C VAL A 12 -16.94 34.35 20.22
N ILE A 13 -18.22 33.97 20.30
CA ILE A 13 -18.79 32.94 19.42
C ILE A 13 -18.84 33.41 17.95
N MET A 14 -19.22 34.67 17.71
CA MET A 14 -19.23 35.24 16.35
C MET A 14 -17.83 35.35 15.75
N LEU A 15 -16.81 35.72 16.54
CA LEU A 15 -15.42 35.73 16.09
C LEU A 15 -14.92 34.30 15.75
N GLY A 16 -15.31 33.30 16.53
CA GLY A 16 -14.99 31.89 16.25
C GLY A 16 -15.59 31.37 14.94
N ALA A 17 -16.81 31.81 14.59
CA ALA A 17 -17.49 31.43 13.35
C ALA A 17 -16.86 32.04 12.07
N ILE A 18 -16.13 33.16 12.19
CA ILE A 18 -15.41 33.76 11.05
C ILE A 18 -14.11 33.00 10.76
N ILE A 19 -13.55 32.33 11.77
CA ILE A 19 -12.26 31.61 11.69
C ILE A 19 -12.47 30.12 11.35
N SER A 20 -13.70 29.59 11.43
CA SER A 20 -13.98 28.19 11.12
C SER A 20 -13.75 27.89 9.64
N LYS A 21 -12.65 27.19 9.35
CA LYS A 21 -12.41 26.52 8.06
C LYS A 21 -13.31 25.29 8.00
N ALA A 22 -14.31 25.29 7.11
CA ALA A 22 -14.97 24.05 6.74
C ALA A 22 -13.93 23.17 6.03
N GLN A 23 -13.68 21.95 6.51
CA GLN A 23 -12.84 21.00 5.79
C GLN A 23 -13.54 20.66 4.47
N ASP A 24 -12.90 21.00 3.36
CA ASP A 24 -13.38 20.62 2.04
C ASP A 24 -13.24 19.09 1.93
N GLY A 25 -14.37 18.40 1.82
CA GLY A 25 -14.40 16.95 1.67
C GLY A 25 -13.61 16.47 0.44
N ALA A 26 -13.57 17.27 -0.63
CA ALA A 26 -12.77 16.95 -1.81
C ALA A 26 -11.26 17.05 -1.51
N ALA A 27 -10.84 18.04 -0.72
CA ALA A 27 -9.46 18.16 -0.28
C ALA A 27 -9.05 16.99 0.64
N GLY A 28 -9.93 16.54 1.52
CA GLY A 28 -9.69 15.36 2.36
C GLY A 28 -9.55 14.07 1.56
N ILE A 29 -10.36 13.88 0.51
CA ILE A 29 -10.26 12.73 -0.40
C ILE A 29 -8.95 12.78 -1.20
N SER A 30 -8.56 13.96 -1.70
CA SER A 30 -7.30 14.13 -2.44
C SER A 30 -6.08 13.84 -1.56
N GLU A 31 -6.10 14.29 -0.30
CA GLU A 31 -5.05 14.02 0.66
C GLU A 31 -4.94 12.51 0.95
N ALA A 32 -6.07 11.84 1.17
CA ALA A 32 -6.11 10.39 1.38
C ALA A 32 -5.60 9.60 0.17
N ASP A 33 -5.94 9.99 -1.06
CA ASP A 33 -5.39 9.37 -2.28
C ASP A 33 -3.86 9.51 -2.34
N SER A 34 -3.33 10.70 -2.01
CA SER A 34 -1.88 10.93 -1.99
C SER A 34 -1.16 10.06 -0.94
N GLN A 35 -1.77 9.92 0.25
CA GLN A 35 -1.22 9.08 1.31
C GLN A 35 -1.24 7.61 0.90
N VAL A 36 -2.33 7.13 0.33
CA VAL A 36 -2.44 5.76 -0.19
C VAL A 36 -1.37 5.51 -1.26
N ARG A 37 -1.19 6.42 -2.23
CA ARG A 37 -0.14 6.36 -3.26
C ARG A 37 1.28 6.31 -2.66
N SER A 38 1.53 7.07 -1.58
CA SER A 38 2.84 7.09 -0.92
C SER A 38 3.26 5.72 -0.35
N TYR A 39 2.30 4.84 -0.05
CA TYR A 39 2.59 3.49 0.45
C TYR A 39 2.90 2.46 -0.66
N PHE A 40 2.60 2.77 -1.93
CA PHE A 40 2.79 1.83 -3.03
C PHE A 40 4.27 1.58 -3.35
N GLU A 41 5.10 2.61 -3.35
CA GLU A 41 6.54 2.46 -3.58
C GLU A 41 7.21 1.57 -2.50
N PRO A 42 7.11 1.87 -1.19
CA PRO A 42 7.66 0.99 -0.17
C PRO A 42 6.99 -0.39 -0.15
N GLY A 43 5.69 -0.48 -0.44
CA GLY A 43 4.98 -1.76 -0.57
C GLY A 43 5.49 -2.62 -1.73
N THR A 44 5.81 -2.01 -2.86
CA THR A 44 6.34 -2.69 -4.04
C THR A 44 7.76 -3.19 -3.78
N ASN A 45 8.61 -2.38 -3.15
CA ASN A 45 9.95 -2.78 -2.72
C ASN A 45 9.90 -3.97 -1.74
N LEU A 46 8.97 -3.94 -0.78
CA LEU A 46 8.75 -5.06 0.12
C LEU A 46 8.33 -6.33 -0.63
N MET A 47 7.46 -6.21 -1.63
CA MET A 47 7.03 -7.35 -2.44
C MET A 47 8.18 -7.95 -3.27
N TYR A 48 9.08 -7.12 -3.81
CA TYR A 48 10.29 -7.63 -4.47
C TYR A 48 11.19 -8.38 -3.49
N ALA A 49 11.37 -7.87 -2.28
CA ALA A 49 12.16 -8.55 -1.25
C ALA A 49 11.55 -9.92 -0.87
N ILE A 50 10.23 -9.97 -0.66
CA ILE A 50 9.52 -11.23 -0.37
C ILE A 50 9.63 -12.19 -1.56
N GLY A 51 9.42 -11.69 -2.79
CA GLY A 51 9.52 -12.49 -4.00
C GLY A 51 10.91 -13.10 -4.19
N ALA A 52 11.97 -12.35 -3.88
CA ALA A 52 13.35 -12.86 -3.92
C ALA A 52 13.56 -13.99 -2.91
N VAL A 53 13.11 -13.83 -1.66
CA VAL A 53 13.23 -14.86 -0.62
C VAL A 53 12.45 -16.12 -1.00
N LEU A 54 11.18 -15.98 -1.39
CA LEU A 54 10.35 -17.12 -1.79
C LEU A 54 10.86 -17.81 -3.05
N GLY A 55 11.40 -17.04 -4.00
CA GLY A 55 12.07 -17.55 -5.19
C GLY A 55 13.24 -18.46 -4.86
N LEU A 56 14.14 -18.02 -3.97
CA LEU A 56 15.27 -18.82 -3.50
C LEU A 56 14.81 -20.08 -2.76
N VAL A 57 13.84 -19.98 -1.85
CA VAL A 57 13.30 -21.14 -1.12
C VAL A 57 12.68 -22.16 -2.08
N GLY A 58 11.94 -21.70 -3.09
CA GLY A 58 11.37 -22.58 -4.12
C GLY A 58 12.44 -23.29 -4.95
N ALA A 59 13.52 -22.58 -5.32
CA ALA A 59 14.65 -23.16 -6.05
C ALA A 59 15.31 -24.30 -5.27
N VAL A 60 15.53 -24.12 -3.95
CA VAL A 60 16.08 -25.16 -3.08
C VAL A 60 15.18 -26.40 -3.07
N LYS A 61 13.85 -26.23 -3.00
CA LYS A 61 12.90 -27.35 -3.03
C LYS A 61 12.93 -28.11 -4.35
N VAL A 62 13.02 -27.40 -5.48
CA VAL A 62 13.15 -28.02 -6.81
C VAL A 62 14.44 -28.82 -6.89
N PHE A 63 15.55 -28.25 -6.44
CA PHE A 63 16.85 -28.93 -6.41
C PHE A 63 16.82 -30.19 -5.54
N GLN A 64 16.19 -30.13 -4.36
CA GLN A 64 16.03 -31.30 -3.50
C GLN A 64 15.23 -32.42 -4.17
N LYS A 65 14.10 -32.10 -4.83
CA LYS A 65 13.31 -33.08 -5.59
C LYS A 65 14.09 -33.69 -6.75
N TRP A 66 14.86 -32.87 -7.46
CA TRP A 66 15.71 -33.33 -8.55
C TRP A 66 16.74 -34.36 -8.07
N ASN A 67 17.45 -34.07 -6.99
CA ASN A 67 18.43 -34.99 -6.42
C ASN A 67 17.81 -36.26 -5.83
N ALA A 68 16.55 -36.18 -5.39
CA ALA A 68 15.80 -37.34 -4.89
C ALA A 68 15.27 -38.26 -6.01
N GLY A 69 15.39 -37.86 -7.28
CA GLY A 69 14.87 -38.63 -8.42
C GLY A 69 13.34 -38.61 -8.52
N ASP A 70 12.69 -37.58 -7.96
CA ASP A 70 11.23 -37.46 -7.95
C ASP A 70 10.70 -37.20 -9.37
N GLN A 71 9.74 -38.02 -9.82
CA GLN A 71 9.14 -37.92 -11.16
C GLN A 71 8.40 -36.60 -11.40
N ASP A 72 7.92 -35.95 -10.32
CA ASP A 72 7.20 -34.68 -10.42
C ASP A 72 8.12 -33.44 -10.45
N THR A 73 9.45 -33.63 -10.47
CA THR A 73 10.41 -32.51 -10.42
C THR A 73 10.16 -31.49 -11.52
N ASN A 74 9.92 -31.92 -12.76
CA ASN A 74 9.67 -31.02 -13.88
C ASN A 74 8.40 -30.19 -13.69
N LYS A 75 7.35 -30.80 -13.13
CA LYS A 75 6.08 -30.11 -12.83
C LYS A 75 6.28 -29.07 -11.73
N VAL A 76 7.00 -29.42 -10.66
CA VAL A 76 7.29 -28.51 -9.55
C VAL A 76 8.22 -27.38 -9.99
N ALA A 77 9.22 -27.67 -10.82
CA ALA A 77 10.12 -26.67 -11.39
C ALA A 77 9.37 -25.67 -12.27
N ALA A 78 8.49 -26.14 -13.15
CA ALA A 78 7.67 -25.29 -14.00
C ALA A 78 6.70 -24.42 -13.17
N ALA A 79 6.05 -24.99 -12.14
CA ALA A 79 5.15 -24.24 -11.26
C ALA A 79 5.90 -23.16 -10.46
N TRP A 80 7.08 -23.47 -9.93
CA TRP A 80 7.94 -22.51 -9.24
C TRP A 80 8.36 -21.38 -10.18
N PHE A 81 8.87 -21.71 -11.37
CA PHE A 81 9.32 -20.72 -12.33
C PHE A 81 8.18 -19.79 -12.80
N GLY A 82 7.00 -20.36 -13.08
CA GLY A 82 5.80 -19.58 -13.41
C GLY A 82 5.39 -18.64 -12.28
N SER A 83 5.50 -19.09 -11.01
CA SER A 83 5.21 -18.26 -9.84
C SER A 83 6.20 -17.10 -9.69
N CYS A 84 7.49 -17.33 -9.97
CA CYS A 84 8.50 -16.27 -9.96
C CYS A 84 8.24 -15.20 -11.01
N ILE A 85 7.89 -15.60 -12.25
CA ILE A 85 7.53 -14.65 -13.31
C ILE A 85 6.29 -13.84 -12.90
N PHE A 86 5.26 -14.51 -12.40
CA PHE A 86 4.04 -13.85 -11.96
C PHE A 86 4.31 -12.76 -10.92
N LEU A 87 5.14 -13.04 -9.90
CA LEU A 87 5.49 -12.05 -8.88
C LEU A 87 6.19 -10.81 -9.45
N VAL A 88 7.06 -10.98 -10.45
CA VAL A 88 7.73 -9.85 -11.12
C VAL A 88 6.71 -9.02 -11.91
N VAL A 89 5.82 -9.68 -12.65
CA VAL A 89 4.80 -9.01 -13.47
C VAL A 89 3.78 -8.25 -12.60
N VAL A 90 3.36 -8.81 -11.47
CA VAL A 90 2.42 -8.16 -10.54
C VAL A 90 2.97 -6.83 -10.04
N ALA A 91 4.26 -6.76 -9.73
CA ALA A 91 4.89 -5.52 -9.28
C ALA A 91 4.86 -4.43 -10.37
N THR A 92 5.08 -4.79 -11.64
CA THR A 92 4.95 -3.87 -12.78
C THR A 92 3.50 -3.43 -13.00
N VAL A 93 2.54 -4.35 -12.88
CA VAL A 93 1.11 -4.03 -13.02
C VAL A 93 0.65 -3.07 -11.94
N LEU A 94 1.09 -3.25 -10.69
CA LEU A 94 0.75 -2.33 -9.60
C LEU A 94 1.35 -0.95 -9.82
N GLN A 95 2.62 -0.83 -10.21
CA GLN A 95 3.22 0.46 -10.58
C GLN A 95 2.39 1.15 -11.70
N SER A 96 2.01 0.39 -12.74
CA SER A 96 1.20 0.90 -13.85
C SER A 96 -0.21 1.36 -13.44
N PHE A 97 -0.87 0.73 -12.47
CA PHE A 97 -2.20 1.16 -12.01
C PHE A 97 -2.15 2.43 -11.16
N PHE A 98 -1.07 2.64 -10.41
CA PHE A 98 -0.93 3.79 -9.52
C PHE A 98 -0.12 4.95 -10.12
N GLY A 99 0.31 4.83 -11.38
CA GLY A 99 0.98 5.90 -12.12
C GLY A 99 2.33 6.27 -11.54
N VAL A 100 3.03 5.30 -10.94
CA VAL A 100 4.39 5.42 -10.39
C VAL A 100 5.37 4.73 -11.33
#